data_AF-A0A524QSI9-F1
#
_entry.id   AF-A0A524QSI9-F1
#
_cell.length_a   1.000
_cell.length_b   1.000
_cell.length_c   1.000
_cell.angle_alpha   90.00
_cell.angle_beta   90.00
_cell.angle_gamma   90.00
#
_symmetry.space_group_name_H-M   'P 1'
#
loop_
_entity.id
_entity.type
_entity.pdbx_description
1 polymer ?
#
loop_
_entity_poly.entity_id
_entity_poly.type
_entity_poly.pdbx_seq_one_letter_code
_entity_poly.pdbx_strand_id
1 'polypeptide(L)'
;MPSWRDSIPSKWLKASDLDGKPRLVTIKRFSVEEIGEAPKPVVWFNEEEKGLGLNITNGKKIETICGSADPEKWKGKVIVVFPTETEFKG
;
A
#
# COMPACT_ATOMS: atom_id res chain seq x y z
N MET A 1 -21.78 -6.73 -0.58
CA MET A 1 -22.17 -6.63 -2.00
C MET A 1 -21.12 -5.77 -2.70
N PRO A 2 -20.47 -6.24 -3.77
CA PRO A 2 -19.47 -5.43 -4.48
C PRO A 2 -20.19 -4.27 -5.16
N SER A 3 -19.70 -3.05 -4.96
CA SER A 3 -20.26 -1.83 -5.56
C SER A 3 -19.64 -1.63 -6.95
N TRP A 4 -20.33 -0.95 -7.87
CA TRP A 4 -19.77 -0.64 -9.20
C TRP A 4 -18.46 0.18 -9.12
N ARG A 5 -18.18 0.83 -7.98
CA ARG A 5 -16.92 1.52 -7.69
C ARG A 5 -15.73 0.56 -7.55
N ASP A 6 -15.99 -0.71 -7.26
CA ASP A 6 -14.98 -1.78 -7.22
C ASP A 6 -14.58 -2.23 -8.63
N SER A 7 -15.40 -1.94 -9.66
CA SER A 7 -15.13 -2.25 -11.07
C SER A 7 -14.34 -1.16 -11.80
N ILE A 8 -14.03 -0.03 -11.15
CA ILE A 8 -13.15 1.00 -11.73
C ILE A 8 -11.71 0.53 -11.52
N PRO A 9 -10.93 0.23 -12.58
CA PRO A 9 -9.55 -0.21 -12.46
C PRO A 9 -8.75 0.86 -11.73
N SER A 10 -8.50 0.62 -10.44
CA SER A 10 -7.78 1.53 -9.56
C SER A 10 -6.33 1.12 -9.54
N LYS A 11 -5.42 2.09 -9.73
CA LYS A 11 -3.97 1.90 -9.57
C LYS A 11 -3.57 1.56 -8.11
N TRP A 12 -4.52 1.65 -7.19
CA TRP A 12 -4.32 1.52 -5.76
C TRP A 12 -4.81 0.17 -5.25
N LEU A 13 -3.99 -0.50 -4.45
CA LEU A 13 -4.30 -1.78 -3.80
C LEU A 13 -5.40 -1.55 -2.76
N LYS A 14 -6.55 -2.19 -2.94
CA LYS A 14 -7.67 -2.14 -1.98
C LYS A 14 -7.69 -3.39 -1.12
N ALA A 15 -8.29 -3.32 0.08
CA ALA A 15 -8.50 -4.50 0.92
C ALA A 15 -9.28 -5.61 0.17
N SER A 16 -10.21 -5.23 -0.70
CA SER A 16 -10.97 -6.16 -1.57
C SER A 16 -10.08 -6.92 -2.56
N ASP A 17 -8.93 -6.35 -2.97
CA ASP A 17 -7.99 -7.02 -3.90
C ASP A 17 -7.21 -8.16 -3.22
N LEU A 18 -7.10 -8.12 -1.89
CA LEU A 18 -6.36 -9.10 -1.11
C LEU A 18 -7.19 -10.34 -0.77
N ASP A 19 -8.49 -10.38 -1.11
CA ASP A 19 -9.41 -11.52 -0.90
C ASP A 19 -9.36 -12.09 0.55
N GLY A 20 -9.12 -11.22 1.54
CA GLY A 20 -8.98 -11.64 2.94
C GLY A 20 -7.67 -12.36 3.28
N LYS A 21 -6.74 -12.54 2.34
CA LYS A 21 -5.50 -13.30 2.52
C LYS A 21 -4.30 -12.36 2.65
N PRO A 22 -3.40 -12.62 3.62
CA PRO A 22 -2.11 -11.92 3.66
C PRO A 22 -1.31 -12.29 2.42
N ARG A 23 -0.71 -11.28 1.76
CA ARG A 23 0.24 -11.48 0.67
C ARG A 23 1.62 -11.00 1.09
N LEU A 24 2.61 -11.82 0.78
CA LEU A 24 4.01 -11.48 0.92
C LEU A 24 4.44 -10.75 -0.36
N VAL A 25 4.89 -9.51 -0.22
CA VAL A 25 5.25 -8.63 -1.32
C VAL A 25 6.59 -7.96 -1.07
N THR A 26 7.35 -7.73 -2.13
CA THR A 26 8.65 -7.09 -2.12
C THR A 26 8.50 -5.65 -2.56
N ILE A 27 8.98 -4.72 -1.73
CA ILE A 27 8.96 -3.29 -2.03
C ILE A 27 9.88 -3.01 -3.23
N LYS A 28 9.28 -2.53 -4.33
CA LYS A 28 9.97 -2.20 -5.57
C LYS A 28 10.47 -0.76 -5.59
N ARG A 29 9.62 0.17 -5.18
CA ARG A 29 9.91 1.60 -5.14
C ARG A 29 8.92 2.35 -4.26
N PHE A 30 9.33 3.53 -3.83
CA PHE A 30 8.49 4.52 -3.20
C PHE A 30 8.22 5.66 -4.19
N SER A 31 6.99 6.17 -4.25
CA SER A 31 6.68 7.42 -4.95
C SER A 31 5.62 8.20 -4.19
N VAL A 32 5.54 9.51 -4.44
CA VAL A 32 4.45 10.34 -3.93
C VAL A 32 3.52 10.60 -5.10
N GLU A 33 2.28 10.15 -4.99
CA GLU A 33 1.29 10.25 -6.07
C GLU A 33 0.12 11.11 -5.60
N GLU A 34 -0.53 11.82 -6.52
CA GLU A 34 -1.74 12.58 -6.23
C GLU A 34 -2.93 11.62 -6.12
N ILE A 35 -3.37 11.35 -4.88
CA ILE A 35 -4.50 10.48 -4.59
C ILE A 35 -5.63 11.31 -3.98
N GLY A 36 -6.61 11.67 -4.80
CA GLY A 36 -7.68 12.58 -4.41
C GLY A 36 -7.20 14.03 -4.45
N GLU A 37 -7.38 14.76 -3.35
CA GLU A 37 -7.06 16.20 -3.27
C GLU A 37 -5.66 16.51 -2.72
N ALA A 38 -4.89 15.50 -2.29
CA ALA A 38 -3.58 15.70 -1.70
C ALA A 38 -2.56 14.63 -2.16
N PRO A 39 -1.27 15.01 -2.26
CA PRO A 39 -0.20 14.05 -2.51
C PRO A 39 -0.10 13.05 -1.35
N LYS A 40 -0.07 11.76 -1.68
CA LYS A 40 0.08 10.67 -0.71
C LYS A 40 1.33 9.84 -1.02
N PRO A 41 2.09 9.43 0.01
CA PRO A 41 3.16 8.47 -0.17
C PRO A 41 2.59 7.11 -0.59
N VAL A 42 3.22 6.49 -1.57
CA VAL A 42 2.83 5.20 -2.16
C VAL A 42 4.04 4.28 -2.22
N VAL A 43 3.82 3.03 -1.83
CA VAL A 43 4.79 1.96 -2.06
C VAL A 43 4.29 1.05 -3.16
N TRP A 44 5.17 0.76 -4.11
CA TRP A 44 4.92 -0.17 -5.20
C TRP A 44 5.63 -1.49 -4.90
N PHE A 45 5.04 -2.58 -5.36
CA PHE A 45 5.55 -3.93 -5.15
C PHE A 45 6.03 -4.56 -6.46
N ASN A 46 6.79 -5.65 -6.37
CA ASN A 46 7.20 -6.42 -7.55
C ASN A 46 6.12 -7.42 -7.99
N GLU A 47 5.42 -8.00 -7.01
CA GLU A 47 4.43 -9.06 -7.16
C GLU A 47 3.02 -8.51 -7.45
N GLU A 48 2.84 -7.20 -7.29
CA GLU A 48 1.58 -6.49 -7.54
C GLU A 48 1.82 -5.26 -8.41
N GLU A 49 0.96 -5.05 -9.42
CA GLU A 49 0.99 -3.84 -10.25
C GLU A 49 0.37 -2.64 -9.54
N LYS A 50 -0.40 -2.88 -8.46
CA LYS A 50 -1.07 -1.84 -7.68
C LYS A 50 -0.18 -1.31 -6.57
N GLY A 51 -0.16 0.01 -6.40
CA GLY A 51 0.54 0.68 -5.31
C GLY A 51 -0.30 0.70 -4.03
N LEU A 52 0.34 0.57 -2.86
CA LEU A 52 -0.29 0.79 -1.57
C LEU A 52 -0.08 2.24 -1.13
N GLY A 53 -1.16 3.00 -1.03
CA GLY A 53 -1.14 4.32 -0.40
C GLY A 53 -0.85 4.18 1.09
N LEU A 54 0.21 4.83 1.55
CA LEU A 54 0.61 4.82 2.95
C LEU A 54 -0.15 5.90 3.73
N ASN A 55 -0.72 5.48 4.85
CA ASN A 55 -1.10 6.38 5.94
C ASN A 55 0.02 6.38 7.01
N ILE A 56 -0.08 7.27 8.00
CA ILE A 56 0.93 7.41 9.07
C ILE A 56 1.18 6.08 9.78
N THR A 57 0.14 5.30 10.05
CA THR A 57 0.23 4.00 10.73
C THR A 57 1.01 2.98 9.89
N ASN A 58 0.71 2.87 8.60
CA ASN A 58 1.38 1.95 7.69
C ASN A 58 2.83 2.36 7.44
N GLY A 59 3.09 3.67 7.28
CA GLY A 59 4.45 4.21 7.17
C GLY A 59 5.32 3.85 8.37
N LYS A 60 4.83 4.08 9.60
CA LYS A 60 5.54 3.71 10.84
C LYS A 60 5.78 2.20 10.96
N LYS A 61 4.82 1.36 10.54
CA LYS A 61 5.01 -0.09 10.53
C LYS A 61 6.11 -0.50 9.54
N ILE A 62 6.11 0.06 8.33
CA ILE A 62 7.15 -0.23 7.34
C ILE A 62 8.51 0.25 7.83
N GLU A 63 8.59 1.43 8.44
CA GLU A 63 9.81 1.94 9.06
C GLU A 63 10.34 0.97 10.12
N THR A 64 9.46 0.45 10.99
CA THR A 64 9.81 -0.53 12.02
C THR A 64 10.27 -1.86 11.41
N ILE A 65 9.58 -2.35 10.38
CA ILE A 65 9.91 -3.61 9.70
C ILE A 65 11.23 -3.49 8.95
N CYS A 66 11.45 -2.36 8.27
CA CYS A 66 12.66 -2.13 7.48
C CYS A 66 13.85 -1.64 8.32
N GLY A 67 13.60 -1.21 9.56
CA GLY A 67 14.58 -0.62 10.47
C GLY A 67 15.11 0.74 10.01
N SER A 68 14.33 1.48 9.23
CA SER A 68 14.77 2.73 8.60
C SER A 68 13.58 3.62 8.26
N ALA A 69 13.69 4.93 8.52
CA ALA A 69 12.72 5.92 8.05
C ALA A 69 12.92 6.31 6.57
N ASP A 70 14.06 5.94 5.98
CA ASP A 70 14.41 6.24 4.59
C ASP A 70 13.73 5.25 3.62
N PRO A 71 12.81 5.71 2.73
CA PRO A 71 12.10 4.86 1.78
C PRO A 71 12.99 4.19 0.75
N GLU A 72 14.15 4.77 0.42
CA GLU A 72 15.11 4.13 -0.51
C GLU A 72 15.67 2.83 0.08
N LYS A 73 15.83 2.77 1.41
CA LYS A 73 16.27 1.56 2.12
C LYS A 73 15.18 0.50 2.26
N TRP A 74 13.94 0.83 1.92
CA TRP A 74 12.84 -0.13 1.89
C TRP A 74 12.86 -0.95 0.61
N LYS A 75 13.49 -0.45 -0.46
CA LYS A 75 13.60 -1.18 -1.73
C LYS A 75 14.26 -2.54 -1.54
N GLY A 76 13.60 -3.58 -2.05
CA GLY A 76 14.02 -4.98 -1.91
C GLY A 76 13.67 -5.63 -0.57
N LYS A 77 13.05 -4.90 0.37
CA LYS A 77 12.53 -5.49 1.61
C LYS A 77 11.20 -6.19 1.33
N VAL A 78 11.04 -7.34 1.99
CA VAL A 78 9.83 -8.14 1.94
C VAL A 78 8.94 -7.74 3.10
N ILE A 79 7.68 -7.41 2.81
CA ILE A 79 6.66 -7.11 3.81
C ILE A 79 5.43 -7.99 3.56
N VAL A 80 4.67 -8.25 4.63
CA VAL A 80 3.37 -8.92 4.53
C VAL A 80 2.30 -7.85 4.56
N VAL A 81 1.56 -7.72 3.45
CA VAL A 81 0.38 -6.88 3.38
C VAL A 81 -0.83 -7.74 3.67
N PHE A 82 -1.61 -7.37 4.67
CA PHE A 82 -2.85 -8.02 5.02
C PHE A 82 -4.01 -7.02 4.92
N PRO A 83 -5.22 -7.47 4.57
CA PRO A 83 -6.41 -6.62 4.54
C PRO A 83 -6.80 -6.27 5.98
N THR A 84 -6.14 -5.24 6.53
CA THR A 84 -6.59 -4.61 7.77
C THR A 84 -7.48 -3.44 7.39
N GLU A 85 -8.64 -3.34 8.02
CA GLU A 85 -9.48 -2.15 7.96
C GLU A 85 -8.75 -1.00 8.67
N THR A 86 -7.85 -0.30 7.98
CA THR A 86 -7.55 1.07 8.39
C THR A 86 -8.59 1.94 7.74
N GLU A 87 -9.52 2.46 8.55
CA GLU A 87 -10.49 3.49 8.15
C GLU A 87 -9.73 4.60 7.40
N PHE A 88 -10.01 4.69 6.10
CA PHE A 88 -9.71 5.87 5.32
C PHE A 88 -10.67 6.93 5.85
N LYS A 89 -10.24 7.77 6.79
CA LYS A 89 -11.02 8.94 7.19
C LYS A 89 -11.22 9.79 5.93
N GLY A 90 -12.46 9.83 5.47
CA GLY A 90 -12.93 10.69 4.38
C GLY A 90 -12.79 12.16 4.72
#